data_AF-A0A7S1GVA6-F1
#
_entry.id   AF-A0A7S1GVA6-F1
#
_cell.length_a   1.000
_cell.length_b   1.000
_cell.length_c   1.000
_cell.angle_alpha   90.00
_cell.angle_beta   90.00
_cell.angle_gamma   90.00
#
_symmetry.space_group_name_H-M   'P 1'
#
loop_
_entity.id
_entity.type
_entity.pdbx_description
1 polymer ?
#
loop_
_entity_poly.entity_id
_entity_poly.type
_entity_poly.pdbx_seq_one_letter_code
_entity_poly.pdbx_strand_id
1 'polypeptide(L)'
;MLPGVNTYNYDATGLFGGGLSIRGFNSDQLGFTVNGVPVNDSGNYAVYPQEFIDTENVCQTSVAQGSTELETASGGASGGAVSIITCDPTDQRRVRASQTVGGLHMTRSFVRFDTGRFANDMAKLFISVSHTEADKWK
;
A
#
# COMPACT_ATOMS: atom_id res chain seq x y z
N MET A 1 -8.67 -6.69 11.09
CA MET A 1 -8.24 -5.56 11.94
C MET A 1 -7.25 -6.08 12.96
N LEU A 2 -6.08 -5.44 13.08
CA LEU A 2 -5.06 -5.76 14.08
C LEU A 2 -5.33 -4.93 15.37
N PRO A 3 -5.31 -5.53 16.57
CA PRO A 3 -5.45 -4.77 17.81
C PRO A 3 -4.37 -3.68 17.94
N GLY A 4 -4.79 -2.46 18.30
CA GLY A 4 -3.87 -1.33 18.50
C GLY A 4 -3.44 -0.63 17.21
N VAL A 5 -3.96 -1.04 16.05
CA VAL A 5 -3.84 -0.30 14.78
C VAL A 5 -5.20 0.34 14.50
N ASN A 6 -5.23 1.66 14.36
CA ASN A 6 -6.41 2.40 13.96
C ASN A 6 -6.15 3.12 12.63
N THR A 7 -7.08 3.04 11.70
CA THR A 7 -6.99 3.67 10.38
C THR A 7 -8.19 4.57 10.17
N TYR A 8 -7.98 5.72 9.57
CA TYR A 8 -9.05 6.64 9.23
C TYR A 8 -8.82 7.20 7.83
N ASN A 9 -9.92 7.55 7.17
CA ASN A 9 -9.90 8.25 5.89
C ASN A 9 -10.54 9.63 6.08
N TYR A 10 -10.11 10.62 5.29
CA TYR A 10 -10.74 11.94 5.31
C TYR A 10 -12.11 11.95 4.63
N ASP A 11 -12.38 10.96 3.79
CA ASP A 11 -13.61 10.80 3.04
C ASP A 11 -13.97 9.32 2.86
N ALA A 12 -15.19 9.04 2.36
CA ALA A 12 -15.69 7.67 2.22
C ALA A 12 -15.14 6.90 1.01
N THR A 13 -14.55 7.59 0.02
CA THR A 13 -13.98 6.97 -1.19
C THR A 13 -12.53 6.53 -0.97
N GLY A 14 -11.85 7.08 0.04
CA GLY A 14 -10.44 6.78 0.33
C GLY A 14 -9.44 7.36 -0.66
N LEU A 15 -9.91 8.22 -1.59
CA LEU A 15 -9.06 8.87 -2.60
C LEU A 15 -8.38 10.13 -2.08
N PHE A 16 -8.94 10.79 -1.07
CA PHE A 16 -8.44 12.09 -0.60
C PHE A 16 -7.54 11.97 0.63
N GLY A 17 -7.03 10.76 0.86
CA GLY A 17 -6.08 10.44 1.92
C GLY A 17 -6.73 10.06 3.24
N GLY A 18 -5.86 9.98 4.23
CA GLY A 18 -6.19 9.51 5.55
C GLY A 18 -4.92 9.32 6.35
N GLY A 19 -5.01 8.52 7.39
CA GLY A 19 -3.86 8.18 8.20
C GLY A 19 -4.11 6.95 9.03
N LEU A 20 -3.11 6.61 9.81
CA LEU A 20 -3.20 5.53 10.77
C LEU A 20 -2.43 5.87 12.04
N SER A 21 -2.85 5.26 13.14
CA SER A 21 -2.13 5.31 14.39
C SER A 21 -1.91 3.91 14.94
N ILE A 22 -0.76 3.71 15.57
CA ILE A 22 -0.36 2.42 16.14
C ILE A 22 0.01 2.67 17.59
N ARG A 23 -0.77 2.10 18.53
CA ARG A 23 -0.60 2.27 19.98
C ARG A 23 -0.46 3.74 20.43
N GLY A 24 -1.15 4.67 19.74
CA GLY A 24 -1.13 6.10 20.05
C GLY A 24 -0.03 6.90 19.34
N PHE A 25 0.87 6.26 18.61
CA PHE A 25 1.79 6.94 17.70
C PHE A 25 1.08 7.28 16.40
N ASN A 26 1.23 8.52 15.94
CA ASN A 26 0.71 8.97 14.67
C ASN A 26 1.58 8.51 13.51
N SER A 27 1.05 8.58 12.29
CA SER A 27 1.69 8.04 11.09
C SER A 27 3.02 8.69 10.71
N ASP A 28 3.26 9.94 11.14
CA ASP A 28 4.52 10.68 11.02
C ASP A 28 5.60 10.19 12.01
N GLN A 29 5.21 9.42 13.02
CA GLN A 29 6.09 8.79 14.00
C GLN A 29 6.35 7.31 13.68
N LEU A 30 5.90 6.84 12.51
CA LEU A 30 6.03 5.47 12.04
C LEU A 30 6.88 5.42 10.77
N GLY A 31 7.74 4.42 10.66
CA GLY A 31 8.55 4.17 9.47
C GLY A 31 7.77 3.34 8.46
N PHE A 32 7.68 3.77 7.21
CA PHE A 32 7.01 3.02 6.16
C PHE A 32 8.01 2.56 5.10
N THR A 33 7.91 1.30 4.72
CA THR A 33 8.70 0.75 3.61
C THR A 33 7.80 0.04 2.59
N VAL A 34 8.15 0.18 1.31
CA VAL A 34 7.60 -0.62 0.21
C VAL A 34 8.75 -1.42 -0.38
N ASN A 35 8.67 -2.75 -0.30
CA ASN A 35 9.76 -3.67 -0.69
C ASN A 35 11.11 -3.29 -0.06
N GLY A 36 11.10 -2.84 1.20
CA GLY A 36 12.30 -2.42 1.94
C GLY A 36 12.77 -0.99 1.65
N VAL A 37 12.17 -0.29 0.68
CA VAL A 37 12.51 1.11 0.37
C VAL A 37 11.67 2.05 1.24
N PRO A 38 12.28 3.00 1.98
CA PRO A 38 11.54 3.98 2.77
C PRO A 38 10.67 4.89 1.90
N VAL A 39 9.45 5.17 2.34
CA VAL A 39 8.47 6.00 1.60
C VAL A 39 7.89 7.15 2.43
N ASN A 40 8.40 7.40 3.64
CA ASN A 40 8.08 8.61 4.39
C ASN A 40 8.56 9.86 3.64
N ASP A 41 7.78 10.94 3.70
CA ASP A 41 8.22 12.25 3.22
C ASP A 41 9.49 12.70 3.96
N SER A 42 10.52 13.13 3.23
CA SER A 42 11.81 13.48 3.82
C SER A 42 11.81 14.78 4.64
N GLY A 43 10.82 15.65 4.44
CA GLY A 43 10.72 16.94 5.12
C GLY A 43 9.94 16.87 6.43
N ASN A 44 8.77 16.23 6.41
CA ASN A 44 7.87 16.18 7.58
C ASN A 44 7.49 14.77 8.04
N TYR A 45 8.05 13.71 7.44
CA TYR A 45 7.76 12.31 7.73
C TYR A 45 6.32 11.86 7.46
N ALA A 46 5.49 12.70 6.83
CA ALA A 46 4.14 12.34 6.45
C ALA A 46 4.14 11.12 5.53
N VAL A 47 3.02 10.39 5.56
CA VAL A 47 2.82 9.19 4.76
C VAL A 47 1.46 9.25 4.09
N TYR A 48 1.43 8.74 2.87
CA TYR A 48 0.25 8.72 2.03
C TYR A 48 0.05 7.29 1.53
N PRO A 49 -0.38 6.34 2.40
CA PRO A 49 -0.47 4.92 2.04
C PRO A 49 -1.30 4.65 0.78
N GLN A 50 -2.29 5.49 0.51
CA GLN A 50 -3.13 5.43 -0.69
C GLN A 50 -2.37 5.72 -2.00
N GLU A 51 -1.17 6.32 -1.95
CA GLU A 51 -0.36 6.70 -3.11
C GLU A 51 0.77 5.69 -3.41
N PHE A 52 1.05 4.75 -2.50
CA PHE A 52 2.22 3.88 -2.61
C PHE A 52 2.04 2.74 -3.62
N ILE A 53 0.94 2.00 -3.50
CA ILE A 53 0.66 0.87 -4.37
C ILE A 53 -0.83 0.49 -4.36
N ASP A 54 -1.31 0.00 -5.49
CA ASP A 54 -2.60 -0.69 -5.57
C ASP A 54 -2.66 -1.88 -4.60
N THR A 55 -3.71 -1.92 -3.77
CA THR A 55 -3.89 -2.97 -2.76
C THR A 55 -3.96 -4.38 -3.36
N GLU A 56 -4.45 -4.51 -4.59
CA GLU A 56 -4.49 -5.78 -5.33
C GLU A 56 -3.10 -6.34 -5.69
N ASN A 57 -2.06 -5.52 -5.61
CA ASN A 57 -0.67 -5.90 -5.79
C ASN A 57 0.08 -6.14 -4.47
N VAL A 58 -0.55 -5.93 -3.31
CA VAL A 58 0.08 -6.18 -2.00
C VAL A 58 -0.03 -7.65 -1.64
N CYS A 59 1.12 -8.28 -1.34
CA CYS A 59 1.18 -9.66 -0.87
C CYS A 59 1.08 -9.74 0.65
N GLN A 60 1.78 -8.82 1.31
CA GLN A 60 1.90 -8.80 2.74
C GLN A 60 2.05 -7.38 3.24
N THR A 61 1.36 -7.10 4.34
CA THR A 61 1.60 -5.91 5.16
C THR A 61 1.92 -6.39 6.56
N SER A 62 3.07 -5.97 7.10
CA SER A 62 3.47 -6.27 8.47
C SER A 62 3.65 -5.00 9.27
N VAL A 63 3.43 -5.12 10.58
CA VAL A 63 3.58 -4.04 11.54
C VAL A 63 4.54 -4.50 12.63
N ALA A 64 5.66 -3.82 12.75
CA ALA A 64 6.58 -3.94 13.87
C ALA A 64 6.25 -2.85 14.89
N GLN A 65 5.87 -3.26 16.11
CA GLN A 65 5.52 -2.34 17.20
C GLN A 65 6.74 -2.15 18.11
N GLY A 66 7.10 -0.91 18.42
CA GLY A 66 8.29 -0.56 19.22
C GLY A 66 9.27 0.31 18.45
N SER A 67 10.47 0.51 18.96
CA SER A 67 11.51 1.25 18.21
C SER A 67 11.86 0.50 16.92
N THR A 68 11.93 1.21 15.80
CA THR A 68 12.40 0.61 14.54
C THR A 68 13.88 0.24 14.62
N GLU A 69 14.27 -0.77 13.84
CA GLU A 69 15.68 -1.11 13.65
C GLU A 69 16.42 0.07 13.00
N LEU A 70 17.67 0.28 13.40
CA LEU A 70 18.56 1.37 12.92
C LEU A 70 18.72 1.38 11.39
N GLU A 71 18.43 0.25 10.72
CA GLU A 71 18.56 0.06 9.28
C GLU A 71 17.34 0.55 8.48
N THR A 72 16.21 0.81 9.13
CA THR A 72 15.05 1.44 8.49
C THR A 72 15.31 2.94 8.40
N ALA A 73 15.61 3.45 7.20
CA ALA A 73 15.99 4.84 6.94
C ALA A 73 14.84 5.87 7.10
N SER A 74 14.15 5.84 8.24
CA SER A 74 13.20 6.85 8.69
C SER A 74 13.62 7.35 10.07
N GLY A 75 14.41 8.43 10.11
CA GLY A 75 14.91 9.04 11.35
C GLY A 75 13.83 9.50 12.35
N GLY A 76 12.55 9.45 11.98
CA GLY A 76 11.39 9.79 12.82
C GLY A 76 10.58 8.60 13.36
N ALA A 77 10.94 7.35 13.07
CA ALA A 77 10.11 6.17 13.36
C ALA A 77 10.18 5.65 14.81
N SER A 78 9.90 6.53 15.76
CA SER A 78 9.89 6.21 17.20
C SER A 78 8.76 5.26 17.64
N GLY A 79 7.67 5.18 16.86
CA GLY A 79 6.46 4.40 17.20
C GLY A 79 6.36 3.00 16.60
N GLY A 80 7.26 2.65 15.67
CA GLY A 80 7.22 1.38 14.93
C GLY A 80 7.43 1.53 13.44
N ALA A 81 7.38 0.39 12.74
CA ALA A 81 7.47 0.33 11.30
C ALA A 81 6.31 -0.45 10.68
N VAL A 82 5.90 -0.02 9.49
CA VAL A 82 4.99 -0.71 8.59
C VAL A 82 5.78 -1.11 7.34
N SER A 83 5.76 -2.40 7.01
CA SER A 83 6.37 -2.91 5.78
C SER A 83 5.31 -3.45 4.85
N ILE A 84 5.36 -2.99 3.59
CA ILE A 84 4.47 -3.39 2.51
C ILE A 84 5.31 -4.14 1.48
N ILE A 85 4.94 -5.39 1.22
CA ILE A 85 5.60 -6.24 0.24
C ILE A 85 4.64 -6.53 -0.91
N THR A 86 5.13 -6.32 -2.13
CA THR A 86 4.35 -6.53 -3.36
C THR A 86 4.34 -7.99 -3.80
N CYS A 87 3.26 -8.45 -4.42
CA CYS A 87 3.21 -9.80 -5.00
C CYS A 87 4.14 -9.92 -6.21
N ASP A 88 5.07 -10.86 -6.12
CA ASP A 88 5.84 -11.34 -7.28
C ASP A 88 4.95 -11.83 -8.42
N PRO A 89 5.44 -11.84 -9.67
CA PRO A 89 4.76 -12.52 -10.77
C PRO A 89 4.52 -14.01 -10.45
N THR A 90 3.39 -14.54 -10.92
CA THR A 90 3.08 -15.97 -10.74
C THR A 90 3.86 -16.85 -11.71
N ASP A 91 4.11 -18.10 -11.32
CA ASP A 91 4.84 -19.06 -12.16
C ASP A 91 3.98 -19.59 -13.32
N GLN A 92 2.65 -19.55 -13.18
CA GLN A 92 1.70 -19.85 -14.26
C GLN A 92 1.10 -18.57 -14.82
N ARG A 93 0.71 -18.57 -16.10
CA ARG A 93 0.04 -17.44 -16.73
C ARG A 93 -1.29 -17.18 -16.02
N ARG A 94 -1.54 -15.94 -15.61
CA ARG A 94 -2.72 -15.56 -14.83
C ARG A 94 -3.21 -14.17 -15.20
N VAL A 95 -4.54 -14.00 -15.23
CA VAL A 95 -5.18 -12.68 -15.28
C VAL A 95 -5.96 -12.49 -13.98
N ARG A 96 -5.88 -11.30 -13.40
CA ARG A 96 -6.71 -10.86 -12.28
C ARG A 96 -7.36 -9.54 -12.67
N ALA A 97 -8.64 -9.39 -12.35
CA ALA A 97 -9.35 -8.13 -12.52
C ALA A 97 -10.24 -7.89 -11.30
N SER A 98 -10.39 -6.63 -10.91
CA SER A 98 -11.34 -6.18 -9.91
C SER A 98 -12.08 -4.95 -10.41
N GLN A 99 -13.36 -4.88 -10.07
CA GLN A 99 -14.20 -3.72 -10.29
C GLN A 99 -14.89 -3.39 -8.97
N THR A 100 -14.72 -2.16 -8.50
CA THR A 100 -15.45 -1.62 -7.35
C THR A 100 -16.37 -0.52 -7.86
N VAL A 101 -17.58 -0.49 -7.32
CA VAL A 101 -18.54 0.59 -7.50
C VAL A 101 -19.07 1.00 -6.13
N GLY A 102 -19.38 2.28 -5.93
CA GLY A 102 -19.81 2.78 -4.62
C GLY A 102 -20.59 4.08 -4.69
N GLY A 103 -20.83 4.66 -3.51
CA GLY A 103 -21.42 6.00 -3.41
C GLY A 103 -20.53 7.07 -4.08
N LEU A 104 -21.09 8.25 -4.31
CA LEU A 104 -20.40 9.36 -4.99
C LEU A 104 -19.93 8.99 -6.41
N HIS A 105 -20.71 8.19 -7.13
CA HIS A 105 -20.34 7.62 -8.44
C HIS A 105 -18.92 7.03 -8.47
N MET A 106 -18.43 6.52 -7.33
CA MET A 106 -17.09 5.99 -7.25
C MET A 106 -16.98 4.73 -8.11
N THR A 107 -15.98 4.70 -8.98
CA THR A 107 -15.59 3.49 -9.72
C THR A 107 -14.10 3.23 -9.54
N ARG A 108 -13.72 1.97 -9.37
CA ARG A 108 -12.33 1.51 -9.43
C ARG A 108 -12.25 0.30 -10.32
N SER A 109 -11.45 0.37 -11.37
CA SER A 109 -11.13 -0.75 -12.25
C SER A 109 -9.65 -1.09 -12.11
N PHE A 110 -9.34 -2.36 -11.92
CA PHE A 110 -7.96 -2.85 -11.88
C PHE A 110 -7.86 -4.13 -12.71
N VAL A 111 -6.76 -4.24 -13.45
CA VAL A 111 -6.39 -5.46 -14.17
C VAL A 111 -4.91 -5.71 -13.98
N ARG A 112 -4.55 -6.97 -13.75
CA ARG A 112 -3.18 -7.47 -13.75
C ARG A 112 -3.07 -8.71 -14.63
N PHE A 113 -2.02 -8.74 -15.42
CA PHE A 113 -1.59 -9.89 -16.19
C PHE A 113 -0.22 -10.35 -15.71
N ASP A 114 -0.12 -11.62 -15.34
CA ASP A 114 1.12 -12.31 -15.00
C ASP A 114 1.45 -13.25 -16.18
N THR A 115 2.68 -13.16 -16.72
CA THR A 115 3.08 -13.92 -17.92
C THR A 115 3.13 -15.43 -17.68
N GLY A 116 3.29 -15.84 -16.42
CA GLY A 116 3.88 -17.13 -16.08
C GLY A 116 5.38 -17.13 -16.32
N ARG A 117 6.03 -18.25 -16.02
CA ARG A 117 7.40 -18.49 -16.44
C ARG A 117 7.46 -18.56 -17.98
N PHE A 118 8.43 -17.84 -18.55
CA PHE A 118 8.74 -17.83 -19.98
C PHE A 118 10.27 -17.83 -20.17
N ALA A 119 10.71 -17.92 -21.42
CA ALA A 119 12.13 -18.08 -21.77
C ALA A 119 12.78 -19.30 -21.07
N ASN A 120 12.24 -20.50 -21.33
CA ASN A 120 12.69 -21.77 -20.74
C ASN A 120 12.76 -21.72 -19.20
N ASP A 121 11.69 -21.24 -18.58
CA ASP A 121 11.53 -21.10 -17.12
C ASP A 121 12.44 -20.09 -16.39
N MET A 122 13.23 -19.30 -17.12
CA MET A 122 14.20 -18.36 -16.56
C MET A 122 13.60 -17.02 -16.13
N ALA A 123 12.50 -16.58 -16.75
CA ALA A 123 11.95 -15.24 -16.51
C ALA A 123 10.44 -15.29 -16.24
N LYS A 124 9.95 -14.34 -15.48
CA LYS A 124 8.51 -14.08 -15.28
C LYS A 124 8.29 -12.59 -15.04
N LEU A 125 7.20 -12.06 -15.57
CA LEU A 125 6.86 -10.63 -15.51
C LEU A 125 5.38 -10.48 -15.17
N PHE A 126 5.02 -9.32 -14.63
CA PHE A 126 3.64 -8.89 -14.54
C PHE A 126 3.48 -7.46 -15.03
N ILE A 127 2.30 -7.14 -15.52
CA ILE A 127 1.85 -5.77 -15.82
C ILE A 127 0.51 -5.57 -15.14
N SER A 128 0.32 -4.43 -14.48
CA SER A 128 -0.95 -4.04 -13.90
C SER A 128 -1.32 -2.61 -14.25
N VAL A 129 -2.61 -2.36 -14.41
CA VAL A 129 -3.18 -1.03 -14.66
C VAL A 129 -4.41 -0.88 -13.77
N SER A 130 -4.55 0.29 -13.16
CA SER A 130 -5.73 0.66 -12.39
C SER A 130 -6.22 2.06 -12.77
N HIS A 131 -7.52 2.27 -12.61
CA HIS A 131 -8.16 3.57 -12.72
C HIS A 131 -9.18 3.69 -11.61
N THR A 132 -9.15 4.80 -10.87
CA THR A 132 -10.12 5.08 -9.82
C THR A 132 -10.60 6.51 -9.94
N GLU A 133 -11.92 6.70 -9.89
CA GLU A 133 -12.59 8.00 -9.93
C GLU A 133 -13.75 8.03 -8.93
N ALA A 134 -14.10 9.23 -8.47
CA ALA A 134 -15.30 9.48 -7.67
C ALA A 134 -15.69 10.95 -7.77
N ASP A 135 -17.00 11.22 -7.72
CA ASP A 135 -17.57 12.56 -7.68
C ASP A 135 -17.47 13.12 -6.26
N LYS A 136 -16.49 13.99 -6.03
CA LYS A 136 -16.47 14.76 -4.79
C LYS A 136 -17.57 15.81 -4.82
N TRP A 137 -18.47 15.75 -3.84
CA TRP A 137 -19.46 16.81 -3.63
C TRP A 137 -18.75 18.14 -3.31
N LYS A 138 -19.25 19.21 -3.91
CA LYS A 138 -19.06 20.60 -3.47
C LYS A 138 -20.40 21.12 -3.01
#